data_AF-A0A7W4WCT6-F1
#
_entry.id   AF-A0A7W4WCT6-F1
#
_cell.length_a   1.000
_cell.length_b   1.000
_cell.length_c   1.000
_cell.angle_alpha   90.00
_cell.angle_beta   90.00
_cell.angle_gamma   90.00
#
_symmetry.space_group_name_H-M   'P 1'
#
loop_
_entity.id
_entity.type
_entity.pdbx_description
1 polymer ?
#
loop_
_entity_poly.entity_id
_entity_poly.type
_entity_poly.pdbx_seq_one_letter_code
_entity_poly.pdbx_strand_id
1 'polypeptide(L)'
;MGSKIRFFSREEKHSKETGPKQAVKAWVDVCGIIGGKHLLIQGWAFHPGYEDVHFNVAYAAGDEAVGGGKTGKLPVDLLRTTRQDVNRHFSHEDGGCWGFSLLVDWPYEQSPEENALQLTAEIERTQLLLALKPFVELAGADIFGHSASWRSDERAQLIAQLYRSMGNGVYEIPGLKRLEEGQLRGLLNWHWEEALSIPGSGVFLSGWLLDGQQELASMVLRTADSGYSKNLLEHSVRYRRTDVLEAFPGKASSDYQAGLYAWIPMPHLAERAGLELVMLTREGALGILPVPQNNVRDDITLASQKMLVNFHISDRQYREIMRDHVGAALSTLWKYRRALLSEPEGEVLQFGPAVENPKRSVIVPLYGRYDFLLHQVAQFIGDKDFAETELIYVLDDPRLYDEFIPFCRDTSKLFPISFKIVYGGYNLGYAGANNLGARNASSKKLVLLNSDIIPSEPGWLSRIEEKMAGLENVGVAAPKLVFDDGTVQHLGMAFERNPQFGNLWLNEHPGKGTPEWLLEVPAVSEHPAVTGACMFIDKALYDSVGGLDETYVFGDFEDSDLCLKLRRAGYRHYVLGDEKLYHLERQSQNLFVNQDWKFKITLYNAWQHTQRWGRLIEQLVA
;
A
#
# COMPACT_ATOMS: atom_id res chain seq x y z
N MET A 1 53.49 32.32 24.60
CA MET A 1 54.56 32.64 23.63
C MET A 1 54.20 31.98 22.32
N GLY A 2 53.93 32.77 21.28
CA GLY A 2 53.37 32.30 20.02
C GLY A 2 54.37 31.50 19.17
N SER A 3 53.96 30.33 18.73
CA SER A 3 54.65 29.50 17.73
C SER A 3 54.39 30.07 16.33
N LYS A 4 55.43 30.67 15.75
CA LYS A 4 55.45 31.15 14.36
C LYS A 4 55.47 29.97 13.38
N ILE A 5 54.46 29.88 12.52
CA ILE A 5 54.45 28.99 11.36
C ILE A 5 55.32 29.61 10.26
N ARG A 6 56.32 28.89 9.77
CA ARG A 6 57.17 29.28 8.63
C ARG A 6 56.55 28.78 7.34
N PHE A 7 56.37 29.66 6.36
CA PHE A 7 56.07 29.30 4.98
C PHE A 7 57.34 29.48 4.13
N PHE A 8 57.68 28.50 3.30
CA PHE A 8 58.71 28.63 2.27
C PHE A 8 58.05 29.14 0.98
N SER A 9 58.49 30.30 0.46
CA SER A 9 58.23 30.69 -0.93
C SER A 9 59.55 30.77 -1.67
N ARG A 10 59.58 30.20 -2.88
CA ARG A 10 60.69 30.35 -3.84
C ARG A 10 60.16 31.27 -4.95
N GLU A 11 60.67 32.50 -5.01
CA GLU A 11 60.32 33.47 -6.04
C GLU A 11 61.13 33.23 -7.32
N GLU A 12 60.44 33.19 -8.47
CA GLU A 12 61.00 33.59 -9.76
C GLU A 12 60.06 34.62 -10.41
N LYS A 13 60.66 35.72 -10.90
CA LYS A 13 59.98 36.92 -11.44
C LYS A 13 59.88 36.88 -12.97
N HIS A 14 58.73 37.35 -13.48
CA HIS A 14 58.44 38.24 -14.65
C HIS A 14 57.11 37.78 -15.30
N SER A 15 56.11 38.59 -15.69
CA SER A 15 55.79 40.03 -15.58
C SER A 15 54.31 40.21 -16.02
N LYS A 16 53.53 41.04 -15.27
CA LYS A 16 52.31 41.85 -15.59
C LYS A 16 51.28 41.30 -16.62
N GLU A 17 49.97 41.24 -16.41
CA GLU A 17 49.02 41.87 -15.49
C GLU A 17 47.70 41.07 -15.50
N THR A 18 47.43 40.31 -14.44
CA THR A 18 46.09 40.10 -13.86
C THR A 18 46.32 40.17 -12.34
N GLY A 19 45.42 40.80 -11.56
CA GLY A 19 45.58 40.90 -10.11
C GLY A 19 45.84 39.53 -9.47
N PRO A 20 46.45 39.44 -8.28
CA PRO A 20 46.80 38.14 -7.70
C PRO A 20 45.54 37.30 -7.59
N LYS A 21 45.46 36.19 -8.34
CA LYS A 21 44.48 35.13 -8.09
C LYS A 21 44.70 34.71 -6.63
N GLN A 22 43.87 35.22 -5.73
CA GLN A 22 43.98 34.89 -4.32
C GLN A 22 43.76 33.38 -4.20
N ALA A 23 44.72 32.67 -3.59
CA ALA A 23 44.63 31.22 -3.49
C ALA A 23 43.48 30.82 -2.56
N VAL A 24 42.82 29.70 -2.88
CA VAL A 24 41.88 29.03 -1.98
C VAL A 24 42.57 28.81 -0.64
N LYS A 25 41.89 29.15 0.46
CA LYS A 25 42.36 28.83 1.81
C LYS A 25 41.44 27.77 2.37
N ALA A 26 41.99 26.65 2.81
CA ALA A 26 41.19 25.59 3.39
C ALA A 26 41.96 24.83 4.48
N TRP A 27 41.20 24.21 5.36
CA TRP A 27 41.70 23.52 6.53
C TRP A 27 40.76 22.36 6.91
N VAL A 28 41.34 21.25 7.36
CA VAL A 28 40.62 20.06 7.81
C VAL A 28 40.62 20.04 9.34
N ASP A 29 39.43 20.03 9.94
CA ASP A 29 39.24 20.01 11.38
C ASP A 29 39.24 18.59 11.95
N VAL A 30 38.58 17.65 11.27
CA VAL A 30 38.47 16.25 11.70
C VAL A 30 38.38 15.32 10.49
N CYS A 31 39.03 14.15 10.63
CA CYS A 31 38.84 12.99 9.77
C CYS A 31 38.31 11.86 10.66
N GLY A 32 37.08 11.45 10.43
CA GLY A 32 36.37 10.50 11.28
C GLY A 32 36.00 9.22 10.55
N ILE A 33 35.96 8.10 11.28
CA ILE A 33 35.37 6.83 10.84
C ILE A 33 34.08 6.61 11.63
N ILE A 34 32.97 6.40 10.93
CA ILE A 34 31.65 6.13 11.50
C ILE A 34 31.26 4.69 11.13
N GLY A 35 30.90 3.89 12.13
CA GLY A 35 30.45 2.50 11.92
C GLY A 35 31.48 1.64 11.19
N GLY A 36 32.78 1.89 11.41
CA GLY A 36 33.90 1.14 10.84
C GLY A 36 34.25 1.39 9.37
N LYS A 37 33.33 1.97 8.57
CA LYS A 37 33.48 2.05 7.11
C LYS A 37 33.08 3.37 6.45
N HIS A 38 32.37 4.28 7.14
CA HIS A 38 31.99 5.56 6.54
C HIS A 38 32.94 6.66 7.01
N LEU A 39 33.43 7.47 6.09
CA LEU A 39 34.41 8.49 6.43
C LEU A 39 33.73 9.87 6.46
N LEU A 40 33.92 10.60 7.56
CA LEU A 40 33.43 11.96 7.73
C LEU A 40 34.61 12.91 7.79
N ILE A 41 34.77 13.78 6.78
CA ILE A 41 35.83 14.79 6.76
C ILE A 41 35.19 16.16 6.88
N GLN A 42 35.51 16.89 7.94
CA GLN A 42 34.97 18.22 8.19
C GLN A 42 36.06 19.27 8.25
N GLY A 43 35.74 20.47 7.81
CA GLY A 43 36.68 21.58 7.76
C GLY A 43 36.06 22.87 7.27
N TRP A 44 36.89 23.76 6.76
CA TRP A 44 36.45 24.98 6.07
C TRP A 44 37.30 25.24 4.83
N ALA A 45 36.69 25.86 3.83
CA ALA A 45 37.34 26.33 2.61
C ALA A 45 36.72 27.68 2.18
N PHE A 46 37.59 28.68 2.04
CA PHE A 46 37.27 30.07 1.74
C PHE A 46 37.96 30.50 0.45
N HIS A 47 37.21 31.21 -0.40
CA HIS A 47 37.77 31.97 -1.51
C HIS A 47 37.08 33.34 -1.63
N PRO A 48 37.85 34.44 -1.77
CA PRO A 48 37.33 35.80 -1.73
C PRO A 48 36.49 36.24 -2.95
N GLY A 49 36.52 35.47 -4.04
CA GLY A 49 35.77 35.74 -5.27
C GLY A 49 34.87 34.60 -5.79
N TYR A 50 34.79 33.48 -5.09
CA TYR A 50 33.93 32.33 -5.48
C TYR A 50 33.31 31.74 -4.22
N GLU A 51 31.99 31.53 -4.23
CA GLU A 51 31.25 30.96 -3.09
C GLU A 51 31.33 29.43 -3.06
N ASP A 52 31.48 28.81 -4.24
CA ASP A 52 31.47 27.37 -4.43
C ASP A 52 32.89 26.80 -4.62
N VAL A 53 33.32 26.01 -3.64
CA VAL A 53 34.56 25.22 -3.68
C VAL A 53 34.20 23.76 -3.94
N HIS A 54 34.70 23.18 -5.03
CA HIS A 54 34.49 21.77 -5.31
C HIS A 54 35.50 20.90 -4.57
N PHE A 55 35.07 19.77 -4.03
CA PHE A 55 35.94 18.83 -3.34
C PHE A 55 36.00 17.52 -4.11
N ASN A 56 37.21 17.00 -4.30
CA ASN A 56 37.45 15.67 -4.84
C ASN A 56 38.23 14.84 -3.82
N VAL A 57 37.72 13.65 -3.49
CA VAL A 57 38.44 12.66 -2.69
C VAL A 57 38.87 11.52 -3.60
N ALA A 58 40.14 11.17 -3.56
CA ALA A 58 40.69 10.06 -4.32
C ALA A 58 41.59 9.20 -3.42
N TYR A 59 41.67 7.90 -3.69
CA TYR A 59 42.66 7.05 -3.02
C TYR A 59 43.95 6.93 -3.84
N ALA A 60 45.09 6.85 -3.15
CA ALA A 60 46.41 6.75 -3.75
C ALA A 60 46.76 5.28 -4.08
N ALA A 61 47.56 5.10 -5.15
CA ALA A 61 48.08 3.78 -5.52
C ALA A 61 49.11 3.32 -4.48
N GLY A 62 48.84 2.23 -3.78
CA GLY A 62 49.77 1.61 -2.82
C GLY A 62 49.18 1.18 -1.48
N ASP A 63 47.91 1.43 -1.22
CA ASP A 63 47.22 0.91 -0.03
C ASP A 63 47.00 -0.61 -0.16
N GLU A 64 47.46 -1.40 0.83
CA GLU A 64 47.30 -2.86 0.84
C GLU A 64 45.83 -3.30 0.88
N ALA A 65 44.93 -2.45 1.42
CA ALA A 65 43.49 -2.69 1.40
C ALA A 65 42.89 -2.61 -0.02
N VAL A 66 43.54 -1.86 -0.91
CA VAL A 66 43.15 -1.65 -2.30
C VAL A 66 44.04 -2.49 -3.20
N GLY A 67 43.73 -3.79 -3.29
CA GLY A 67 44.47 -4.74 -4.11
C GLY A 67 44.75 -4.22 -5.53
N GLY A 68 45.97 -3.73 -5.74
CA GLY A 68 46.55 -3.36 -7.03
C GLY A 68 46.38 -1.90 -7.47
N GLY A 69 47.40 -1.08 -7.20
CA GLY A 69 48.00 -0.04 -8.08
C GLY A 69 47.15 1.01 -8.79
N LYS A 70 45.83 1.07 -8.60
CA LYS A 70 44.93 2.03 -9.27
C LYS A 70 44.67 3.22 -8.37
N THR A 71 44.54 4.40 -8.97
CA THR A 71 43.96 5.59 -8.34
C THR A 71 42.51 5.73 -8.78
N GLY A 72 41.61 6.06 -7.86
CA GLY A 72 40.18 6.22 -8.17
C GLY A 72 39.55 7.34 -7.35
N LYS A 73 38.59 8.04 -7.96
CA LYS A 73 37.75 9.02 -7.25
C LYS A 73 36.70 8.28 -6.42
N LEU A 74 36.47 8.73 -5.21
CA LEU A 74 35.40 8.25 -4.35
C LEU A 74 34.16 9.14 -4.49
N PRO A 75 32.95 8.58 -4.39
CA PRO A 75 31.73 9.37 -4.27
C PRO A 75 31.77 10.16 -2.96
N VAL A 76 31.36 11.43 -3.02
CA VAL A 76 31.38 12.34 -1.88
C VAL A 76 30.08 13.12 -1.83
N ASP A 77 29.39 13.07 -0.69
CA ASP A 77 28.30 13.97 -0.37
C ASP A 77 28.85 15.18 0.38
N LEU A 78 28.71 16.36 -0.22
CA LEU A 78 29.13 17.64 0.35
C LEU A 78 27.96 18.33 1.04
N LEU A 79 28.18 18.76 2.28
CA LEU A 79 27.37 19.74 2.98
C LEU A 79 28.20 20.98 3.27
N ARG A 80 27.70 22.16 2.87
CA ARG A 80 28.29 23.45 3.22
C ARG A 80 27.64 23.97 4.50
N THR A 81 28.46 24.48 5.41
CA THR A 81 27.98 24.92 6.74
C THR A 81 28.49 26.31 7.10
N THR A 82 27.75 26.98 7.97
CA THR A 82 28.12 28.28 8.51
C THR A 82 29.26 28.12 9.51
N ARG A 83 30.32 28.91 9.32
CA ARG A 83 31.45 28.97 10.25
C ARG A 83 31.70 30.41 10.69
N GLN A 84 31.07 30.81 11.80
CA GLN A 84 31.13 32.19 12.29
C GLN A 84 32.54 32.65 12.69
N ASP A 85 33.37 31.73 13.16
CA ASP A 85 34.79 31.97 13.42
C ASP A 85 35.56 32.27 12.12
N VAL A 86 35.30 31.53 11.06
CA VAL A 86 35.91 31.73 9.72
C VAL A 86 35.39 33.03 9.08
N ASN A 87 34.08 33.26 9.15
CA ASN A 87 33.44 34.50 8.69
C ASN A 87 34.04 35.74 9.35
N ARG A 88 34.21 35.71 10.69
CA ARG A 88 34.88 36.80 11.43
C ARG A 88 36.36 36.94 11.04
N HIS A 89 37.08 35.83 10.87
CA HIS A 89 38.49 35.86 10.51
C HIS A 89 38.74 36.49 9.13
N PHE A 90 37.84 36.28 8.17
CA PHE A 90 37.93 36.85 6.82
C PHE A 90 37.05 38.09 6.60
N SER A 91 36.54 38.70 7.67
CA SER A 91 35.74 39.93 7.63
C SER A 91 34.50 39.86 6.71
N HIS A 92 33.86 38.69 6.63
CA HIS A 92 32.56 38.48 5.99
C HIS A 92 31.49 38.40 7.07
N GLU A 93 30.95 39.54 7.49
CA GLU A 93 29.89 39.60 8.52
C GLU A 93 28.53 39.08 7.99
N ASP A 94 28.36 39.01 6.67
CA ASP A 94 27.10 38.65 5.99
C ASP A 94 26.82 37.15 5.83
N GLY A 95 27.55 36.27 6.54
CA GLY A 95 27.09 34.89 6.75
C GLY A 95 27.39 33.87 5.63
N GLY A 96 28.59 33.88 5.05
CA GLY A 96 29.00 32.85 4.08
C GLY A 96 29.12 31.43 4.66
N CYS A 97 28.76 30.42 3.86
CA CYS A 97 28.84 29.00 4.21
C CYS A 97 30.20 28.39 3.83
N TRP A 98 31.26 28.82 4.51
CA TRP A 98 32.63 28.38 4.20
C TRP A 98 33.03 27.07 4.87
N GLY A 99 32.22 26.55 5.79
CA GLY A 99 32.40 25.21 6.35
C GLY A 99 32.08 24.13 5.32
N PHE A 100 32.70 22.96 5.46
CA PHE A 100 32.34 21.77 4.70
C PHE A 100 32.27 20.55 5.60
N SER A 101 31.38 19.62 5.25
CA SER A 101 31.31 18.27 5.78
C SER A 101 31.17 17.32 4.58
N LEU A 102 32.15 16.45 4.40
CA LEU A 102 32.21 15.46 3.33
C LEU A 102 31.93 14.10 3.94
N LEU A 103 30.85 13.47 3.49
CA LEU A 103 30.60 12.06 3.75
C LEU A 103 31.13 11.26 2.56
N VAL A 104 32.08 10.37 2.82
CA VAL A 104 32.76 9.59 1.80
C VAL A 104 32.47 8.11 2.05
N ASP A 105 31.93 7.44 1.04
CA ASP A 105 31.72 6.00 1.07
C ASP A 105 33.03 5.29 0.74
N TRP A 106 33.62 4.64 1.75
CA TRP A 106 34.82 3.84 1.58
C TRP A 106 34.41 2.40 1.19
N PRO A 107 34.83 1.90 0.02
CA PRO A 107 34.30 0.64 -0.51
C PRO A 107 34.99 -0.62 0.03
N TYR A 108 35.98 -0.47 0.93
CA TYR A 108 36.78 -1.59 1.46
C TYR A 108 36.43 -1.87 2.92
N GLU A 109 36.58 -3.13 3.35
CA GLU A 109 36.23 -3.57 4.71
C GLU A 109 37.19 -3.06 5.79
N GLN A 110 38.43 -2.73 5.40
CA GLN A 110 39.45 -2.22 6.30
C GLN A 110 39.42 -0.70 6.29
N SER A 111 39.63 -0.07 7.45
CA SER A 111 39.75 1.39 7.52
C SER A 111 40.94 1.90 6.69
N PRO A 112 40.84 3.09 6.07
CA PRO A 112 41.92 3.64 5.26
C PRO A 112 43.17 3.92 6.12
N GLU A 113 44.37 3.62 5.60
CA GLU A 113 45.63 4.01 6.23
C GLU A 113 45.83 5.54 6.23
N GLU A 114 46.71 6.07 7.09
CA GLU A 114 46.92 7.51 7.30
C GLU A 114 47.28 8.31 6.02
N ASN A 115 47.70 7.65 4.94
CA ASN A 115 48.04 8.28 3.64
C ASN A 115 47.26 7.71 2.44
N ALA A 116 46.22 6.91 2.69
CA ALA A 116 45.45 6.26 1.63
C ALA A 116 44.62 7.24 0.79
N LEU A 117 44.25 8.40 1.36
CA LEU A 117 43.31 9.35 0.78
C LEU A 117 43.95 10.70 0.48
N GLN A 118 43.59 11.27 -0.66
CA GLN A 118 43.93 12.61 -1.09
C GLN A 118 42.66 13.43 -1.25
N LEU A 119 42.54 14.51 -0.47
CA LEU A 119 41.46 15.48 -0.59
C LEU A 119 41.96 16.72 -1.35
N THR A 120 41.30 17.07 -2.44
CA THR A 120 41.62 18.25 -3.24
C THR A 120 40.45 19.20 -3.28
N ALA A 121 40.67 20.47 -2.94
CA ALA A 121 39.74 21.57 -3.15
C ALA A 121 40.04 22.26 -4.49
N GLU A 122 39.04 22.44 -5.33
CA GLU A 122 39.17 22.94 -6.69
C GLU A 122 38.27 24.17 -6.92
N ILE A 123 38.87 25.21 -7.50
CA ILE A 123 38.18 26.40 -7.99
C ILE A 123 38.72 26.74 -9.37
N GLU A 124 37.85 26.73 -10.38
CA GLU A 124 38.19 26.86 -11.80
C GLU A 124 39.31 25.91 -12.26
N ARG A 125 40.53 26.44 -12.51
CA ARG A 125 41.73 25.68 -12.92
C ARG A 125 42.77 25.57 -11.80
N THR A 126 42.43 25.99 -10.59
CA THR A 126 43.34 25.98 -9.44
C THR A 126 42.92 24.88 -8.48
N GLN A 127 43.86 23.99 -8.17
CA GLN A 127 43.66 22.89 -7.24
C GLN A 127 44.56 23.07 -6.01
N LEU A 128 43.99 22.83 -4.83
CA LEU A 128 44.69 22.84 -3.55
C LEU A 128 44.55 21.45 -2.91
N LEU A 129 45.68 20.76 -2.75
CA LEU A 129 45.74 19.51 -1.99
C LEU A 129 45.65 19.82 -0.49
N LEU A 130 44.72 19.19 0.21
CA LEU A 130 44.48 19.35 1.64
C LEU A 130 45.11 18.19 2.41
N ALA A 131 45.87 18.53 3.45
CA ALA A 131 46.39 17.55 4.38
C ALA A 131 45.25 17.01 5.26
N LEU A 132 45.02 15.70 5.20
CA LEU A 132 44.08 15.00 6.08
C LEU A 132 44.72 14.78 7.45
N LYS A 133 43.90 14.83 8.50
CA LYS A 133 44.30 14.40 9.85
C LYS A 133 44.19 12.87 9.95
N PRO A 134 44.85 12.24 10.95
CA PRO A 134 44.63 10.83 11.26
C PRO A 134 43.14 10.56 11.48
N PHE A 135 42.67 9.44 10.92
CA PHE A 135 41.28 9.03 11.07
C PHE A 135 41.03 8.51 12.48
N VAL A 136 40.03 9.08 13.15
CA VAL A 136 39.60 8.66 14.49
C VAL A 136 38.20 8.08 14.43
N GLU A 137 37.92 7.07 15.24
CA GLU A 137 36.55 6.54 15.35
C GLU A 137 35.65 7.61 16.00
N LEU A 138 34.56 7.96 15.33
CA LEU A 138 33.59 8.93 15.84
C LEU A 138 32.40 8.21 16.47
N ALA A 139 32.19 8.45 17.76
CA ALA A 139 30.98 8.09 18.47
C ALA A 139 29.96 9.25 18.43
N GLY A 140 28.72 9.00 18.85
CA GLY A 140 27.58 9.89 18.63
C GLY A 140 27.81 11.35 19.01
N ALA A 141 28.41 11.64 20.18
CA ALA A 141 28.71 13.02 20.58
C ALA A 141 29.81 13.69 19.73
N ASP A 142 30.75 12.92 19.18
CA ASP A 142 31.91 13.42 18.44
C ASP A 142 31.53 13.86 17.02
N ILE A 143 30.53 13.20 16.41
CA ILE A 143 29.95 13.57 15.10
C ILE A 143 29.43 15.00 15.12
N PHE A 144 28.85 15.42 16.24
CA PHE A 144 28.27 16.76 16.42
C PHE A 144 29.17 17.70 17.25
N GLY A 145 30.21 17.20 17.91
CA GLY A 145 31.08 17.98 18.78
C GLY A 145 31.80 19.13 18.07
N HIS A 146 32.18 18.92 16.80
CA HIS A 146 32.79 19.94 15.95
C HIS A 146 31.77 20.89 15.27
N SER A 147 30.47 20.70 15.56
CA SER A 147 29.35 21.46 15.01
C SER A 147 28.73 22.44 16.02
N ALA A 148 29.43 22.79 17.10
CA ALA A 148 28.90 23.63 18.18
C ALA A 148 28.36 25.00 17.70
N SER A 149 28.92 25.55 16.62
CA SER A 149 28.47 26.81 16.00
C SER A 149 27.48 26.64 14.84
N TRP A 150 27.10 25.41 14.50
CA TRP A 150 26.18 25.15 13.39
C TRP A 150 24.76 25.53 13.78
N ARG A 151 24.01 25.94 12.77
CA ARG A 151 22.57 26.15 12.90
C ARG A 151 21.85 24.80 12.96
N SER A 152 20.66 24.77 13.55
CA SER A 152 19.89 23.54 13.73
C SER A 152 19.51 22.86 12.40
N ASP A 153 19.29 23.62 11.34
CA ASP A 153 19.04 23.14 9.98
C ASP A 153 20.27 22.50 9.33
N GLU A 154 21.48 23.01 9.60
CA GLU A 154 22.73 22.41 9.10
C GLU A 154 23.00 21.05 9.75
N ARG A 155 22.77 20.93 11.06
CA ARG A 155 22.84 19.64 11.77
C ARG A 155 21.81 18.65 11.22
N ALA A 156 20.60 19.12 10.96
CA ALA A 156 19.54 18.33 10.32
C ALA A 156 19.96 17.77 8.96
N GLN A 157 20.59 18.61 8.13
CA GLN A 157 21.05 18.22 6.79
C GLN A 157 22.18 17.18 6.87
N LEU A 158 23.11 17.32 7.81
CA LEU A 158 24.14 16.30 8.04
C LEU A 158 23.50 14.97 8.42
N ILE A 159 22.53 14.98 9.34
CA ILE A 159 21.84 13.75 9.76
C ILE A 159 21.06 13.13 8.60
N ALA A 160 20.38 13.93 7.79
CA ALA A 160 19.69 13.45 6.60
C ALA A 160 20.65 12.85 5.55
N GLN A 161 21.86 13.40 5.40
CA GLN A 161 22.90 12.81 4.56
C GLN A 161 23.45 11.51 5.14
N LEU A 162 23.79 11.49 6.44
CA LEU A 162 24.22 10.29 7.15
C LEU A 162 23.19 9.17 7.00
N TYR A 163 21.90 9.47 7.13
CA TYR A 163 20.83 8.52 6.93
C TYR A 163 20.74 8.01 5.49
N ARG A 164 20.87 8.90 4.49
CA ARG A 164 20.82 8.50 3.08
C ARG A 164 21.99 7.62 2.65
N SER A 165 23.21 7.92 3.11
CA SER A 165 24.42 7.16 2.74
C SER A 165 24.64 5.92 3.62
N MET A 166 24.45 6.03 4.94
CA MET A 166 24.74 4.93 5.88
C MET A 166 23.51 4.08 6.23
N GLY A 167 22.30 4.56 5.94
CA GLY A 167 21.04 3.85 6.23
C GLY A 167 20.95 3.38 7.68
N ASN A 168 20.77 2.07 7.85
CA ASN A 168 20.61 1.42 9.15
C ASN A 168 21.83 1.63 10.08
N GLY A 169 23.02 1.81 9.51
CA GLY A 169 24.25 2.03 10.27
C GLY A 169 24.22 3.31 11.12
N VAL A 170 23.41 4.32 10.76
CA VAL A 170 23.26 5.55 11.56
C VAL A 170 22.71 5.25 12.96
N TYR A 171 21.75 4.33 13.07
CA TYR A 171 21.07 4.04 14.33
C TYR A 171 21.89 3.16 15.27
N GLU A 172 22.94 2.54 14.75
CA GLU A 172 23.82 1.65 15.51
C GLU A 172 25.05 2.39 16.06
N ILE A 173 25.25 3.68 15.72
CA ILE A 173 26.39 4.49 16.17
C ILE A 173 26.42 4.54 17.71
N PRO A 174 27.47 4.00 18.36
CA PRO A 174 27.62 4.05 19.81
C PRO A 174 27.68 5.50 20.32
N GLY A 175 27.08 5.78 21.47
CA GLY A 175 27.18 7.09 22.12
C GLY A 175 26.20 8.17 21.64
N LEU A 176 25.27 7.86 20.73
CA LEU A 176 24.14 8.76 20.46
C LEU A 176 23.31 8.95 21.74
N LYS A 177 22.99 10.21 22.06
CA LYS A 177 22.19 10.55 23.25
C LYS A 177 20.82 9.90 23.13
N ARG A 178 20.48 9.00 24.05
CA ARG A 178 19.15 8.39 24.08
C ARG A 178 18.14 9.31 24.76
N LEU A 179 16.96 9.42 24.16
CA LEU A 179 15.81 10.09 24.75
C LEU A 179 14.78 9.05 25.16
N GLU A 180 14.30 9.17 26.39
CA GLU A 180 13.13 8.43 26.85
C GLU A 180 11.84 8.99 26.22
N GLU A 181 10.76 8.20 26.24
CA GLU A 181 9.48 8.60 25.64
C GLU A 181 8.99 9.96 26.14
N GLY A 182 9.09 10.22 27.44
CA GLY A 182 8.67 11.51 28.02
C GLY A 182 9.48 12.70 27.50
N GLN A 183 10.77 12.51 27.20
CA GLN A 183 11.62 13.55 26.64
C GLN A 183 11.27 13.81 25.16
N LEU A 184 11.01 12.75 24.39
CA LEU A 184 10.53 12.86 23.01
C LEU A 184 9.15 13.53 22.95
N ARG A 185 8.24 13.19 23.87
CA ARG A 185 6.91 13.82 23.98
C ARG A 185 6.97 15.31 24.33
N GLY A 186 8.07 15.76 24.93
CA GLY A 186 8.34 17.18 25.15
C GLY A 186 8.62 17.94 23.85
N LEU A 187 9.25 17.27 22.88
CA LEU A 187 9.66 17.82 21.59
C LEU A 187 8.55 17.72 20.53
N LEU A 188 7.92 16.54 20.42
CA LEU A 188 6.89 16.23 19.43
C LEU A 188 5.75 15.42 20.06
N ASN A 189 4.60 15.32 19.38
CA ASN A 189 3.48 14.50 19.85
C ASN A 189 3.08 13.51 18.76
N TRP A 190 2.76 12.28 19.14
CA TRP A 190 2.28 11.27 18.20
C TRP A 190 1.37 10.25 18.90
N HIS A 191 0.59 9.56 18.07
CA HIS A 191 -0.20 8.41 18.48
C HIS A 191 -0.38 7.46 17.29
N TRP A 192 -0.36 6.16 17.59
CA TRP A 192 -0.62 5.10 16.62
C TRP A 192 -2.03 4.59 16.83
N GLU A 193 -2.84 4.69 15.78
CA GLU A 193 -4.21 4.18 15.78
C GLU A 193 -4.20 2.70 15.35
N GLU A 194 -3.42 2.37 14.32
CA GLU A 194 -3.29 1.00 13.84
C GLU A 194 -1.85 0.70 13.41
N ALA A 195 -1.37 -0.50 13.76
CA ALA A 195 -0.20 -1.13 13.18
C ALA A 195 -0.54 -2.58 12.84
N LEU A 196 -0.83 -2.83 11.57
CA LEU A 196 -1.27 -4.11 11.05
C LEU A 196 -0.10 -4.82 10.37
N SER A 197 0.43 -5.85 11.02
CA SER A 197 1.54 -6.64 10.50
C SER A 197 1.03 -7.77 9.61
N ILE A 198 1.51 -7.82 8.36
CA ILE A 198 1.28 -8.91 7.42
C ILE A 198 2.58 -9.71 7.31
N PRO A 199 2.67 -10.91 7.91
CA PRO A 199 3.88 -11.72 7.94
C PRO A 199 4.46 -11.98 6.54
N GLY A 200 5.79 -11.93 6.44
CA GLY A 200 6.53 -12.09 5.18
C GLY A 200 6.29 -10.98 4.16
N SER A 201 5.64 -9.89 4.54
CA SER A 201 5.20 -8.86 3.59
C SER A 201 5.50 -7.43 4.05
N GLY A 202 4.96 -7.00 5.20
CA GLY A 202 5.08 -5.61 5.62
C GLY A 202 4.09 -5.19 6.69
N VAL A 203 4.11 -3.91 7.01
CA VAL A 203 3.28 -3.29 8.06
C VAL A 203 2.47 -2.16 7.45
N PHE A 204 1.17 -2.15 7.69
CA PHE A 204 0.35 -0.95 7.48
C PHE A 204 0.28 -0.18 8.80
N LEU A 205 0.75 1.06 8.79
CA LEU A 205 0.80 1.94 9.95
C LEU A 205 -0.10 3.14 9.71
N SER A 206 -0.95 3.50 10.68
CA SER A 206 -1.72 4.73 10.66
C SER A 206 -1.84 5.39 12.03
N GLY A 207 -1.93 6.71 12.04
CA GLY A 207 -2.05 7.52 13.24
C GLY A 207 -1.80 8.98 12.95
N TRP A 208 -1.18 9.68 13.89
CA TRP A 208 -0.81 11.08 13.71
C TRP A 208 0.54 11.42 14.35
N LEU A 209 1.22 12.40 13.75
CA LEU A 209 2.52 12.93 14.16
C LEU A 209 2.55 14.46 14.06
N LEU A 210 2.57 15.13 15.21
CA LEU A 210 2.78 16.56 15.38
C LEU A 210 4.26 16.85 15.68
N ASP A 211 4.99 17.22 14.63
CA ASP A 211 6.36 17.69 14.67
C ASP A 211 6.43 19.12 14.08
N GLY A 212 5.74 20.05 14.75
CA GLY A 212 5.56 21.41 14.21
C GLY A 212 6.83 22.26 14.17
N GLN A 213 7.83 21.93 15.00
CA GLN A 213 9.17 22.55 14.96
C GLN A 213 10.14 21.77 14.06
N GLN A 214 9.69 20.68 13.43
CA GLN A 214 10.49 19.79 12.61
C GLN A 214 11.72 19.23 13.34
N GLU A 215 11.56 18.79 14.58
CA GLU A 215 12.64 18.23 15.41
C GLU A 215 13.17 16.90 14.86
N LEU A 216 12.37 16.14 14.12
CA LEU A 216 12.79 14.85 13.58
C LEU A 216 13.62 15.02 12.30
N ALA A 217 14.71 14.26 12.24
CA ALA A 217 15.50 14.05 11.03
C ALA A 217 15.13 12.73 10.35
N SER A 218 14.79 11.69 11.11
CA SER A 218 14.28 10.43 10.56
C SER A 218 13.35 9.72 11.53
N MET A 219 12.43 8.93 10.96
CA MET A 219 11.54 8.05 11.69
C MET A 219 11.41 6.73 10.93
N VAL A 220 11.83 5.62 11.50
CA VAL A 220 11.82 4.29 10.86
C VAL A 220 11.24 3.23 11.78
N LEU A 221 10.67 2.18 11.21
CA LEU A 221 10.40 0.95 11.94
C LEU A 221 11.63 0.04 11.91
N ARG A 222 11.87 -0.62 13.04
CA ARG A 222 12.88 -1.64 13.23
C ARG A 222 12.22 -2.93 13.71
N THR A 223 12.62 -4.07 13.16
CA THR A 223 12.25 -5.40 13.65
C THR A 223 13.33 -5.94 14.59
N ALA A 224 12.95 -6.87 15.47
CA ALA A 224 13.87 -7.49 16.44
C ALA A 224 15.09 -8.19 15.81
N ASP A 225 15.02 -8.58 14.54
CA ASP A 225 16.12 -9.14 13.74
C ASP A 225 16.95 -8.06 13.02
N SER A 226 16.83 -6.79 13.43
CA SER A 226 17.58 -5.64 12.92
C SER A 226 17.26 -5.24 11.47
N GLY A 227 16.09 -5.63 10.95
CA GLY A 227 15.54 -5.07 9.73
C GLY A 227 15.01 -3.66 9.96
N TYR A 228 15.24 -2.73 9.04
CA TYR A 228 14.74 -1.35 9.12
C TYR A 228 13.87 -1.01 7.92
N SER A 229 12.87 -0.15 8.13
CA SER A 229 12.05 0.41 7.07
C SER A 229 12.74 1.58 6.37
N LYS A 230 12.14 2.02 5.25
CA LYS A 230 12.38 3.38 4.73
C LYS A 230 11.95 4.44 5.74
N ASN A 231 12.46 5.66 5.58
CA ASN A 231 12.11 6.80 6.43
C ASN A 231 10.64 7.18 6.22
N LEU A 232 9.85 7.03 7.28
CA LEU A 232 8.41 7.31 7.29
C LEU A 232 8.10 8.80 7.13
N LEU A 233 9.04 9.69 7.45
CA LEU A 233 8.86 11.13 7.17
C LEU A 233 8.79 11.42 5.66
N GLU A 234 9.44 10.59 4.84
CA GLU A 234 9.46 10.71 3.38
C GLU A 234 8.48 9.75 2.70
N HIS A 235 8.21 8.60 3.32
CA HIS A 235 7.43 7.50 2.76
C HIS A 235 6.11 7.28 3.53
N SER A 236 5.41 8.37 3.83
CA SER A 236 4.05 8.32 4.37
C SER A 236 3.15 9.37 3.74
N VAL A 237 1.86 9.07 3.70
CA VAL A 237 0.84 10.04 3.30
C VAL A 237 0.52 10.90 4.51
N ARG A 238 0.57 12.22 4.31
CA ARG A 238 0.24 13.21 5.33
C ARG A 238 -1.10 13.87 5.00
N TYR A 239 -1.97 14.00 5.98
CA TYR A 239 -3.28 14.61 5.80
C TYR A 239 -3.69 15.44 7.02
N ARG A 240 -4.66 16.32 6.83
CA ARG A 240 -5.12 17.23 7.88
C ARG A 240 -5.97 16.48 8.90
N ARG A 241 -5.65 16.66 10.18
CA ARG A 241 -6.42 16.17 11.33
C ARG A 241 -6.77 17.34 12.24
N THR A 242 -7.93 17.95 12.00
CA THR A 242 -8.37 19.15 12.73
C THR A 242 -8.56 18.86 14.21
N ASP A 243 -9.11 17.69 14.54
CA ASP A 243 -9.23 17.18 15.91
C ASP A 243 -7.89 17.17 16.66
N VAL A 244 -6.83 16.75 15.98
CA VAL A 244 -5.47 16.72 16.56
C VAL A 244 -4.90 18.13 16.72
N LEU A 245 -5.09 19.01 15.75
CA LEU A 245 -4.63 20.41 15.85
C LEU A 245 -5.34 21.19 16.96
N GLU A 246 -6.64 20.93 17.16
CA GLU A 246 -7.44 21.53 18.23
C GLU A 246 -7.04 21.01 19.62
N ALA A 247 -6.71 19.72 19.72
CA ALA A 247 -6.24 19.11 20.97
C ALA A 247 -4.86 19.61 21.41
N PHE A 248 -4.02 20.10 20.48
CA PHE A 248 -2.65 20.56 20.74
C PHE A 248 -2.42 22.00 20.24
N PRO A 249 -3.10 23.00 20.84
CA PRO A 249 -3.03 24.38 20.37
C PRO A 249 -1.60 24.94 20.48
N GLY A 250 -1.15 25.61 19.41
CA GLY A 250 0.17 26.26 19.35
C GLY A 250 1.36 25.33 19.11
N LYS A 251 1.14 24.01 18.96
CA LYS A 251 2.23 23.04 18.68
C LYS A 251 2.61 22.94 17.20
N ALA A 252 1.71 23.31 16.29
CA ALA A 252 1.96 23.35 14.86
C ALA A 252 1.12 24.45 14.19
N SER A 253 1.44 24.78 12.93
CA SER A 253 0.64 25.72 12.14
C SER A 253 -0.75 25.15 11.86
N SER A 254 -1.72 26.03 11.59
CA SER A 254 -3.11 25.63 11.36
C SER A 254 -3.30 24.82 10.08
N ASP A 255 -2.33 24.80 9.16
CA ASP A 255 -2.31 24.01 7.93
C ASP A 255 -1.49 22.73 8.04
N TYR A 256 -0.90 22.44 9.21
CA TYR A 256 -0.06 21.27 9.41
C TYR A 256 -0.81 19.94 9.22
N GLN A 257 -0.23 19.04 8.44
CA GLN A 257 -0.81 17.73 8.12
C GLN A 257 -0.40 16.69 9.18
N ALA A 258 -1.11 16.71 10.31
CA ALA A 258 -0.80 15.84 11.44
C ALA A 258 -1.10 14.35 11.21
N GLY A 259 -2.11 14.02 10.41
CA GLY A 259 -2.44 12.63 10.08
C GLY A 259 -1.33 11.96 9.27
N LEU A 260 -1.13 10.67 9.51
CA LEU A 260 -0.13 9.85 8.86
C LEU A 260 -0.66 8.43 8.61
N TYR A 261 -0.45 7.91 7.40
CA TYR A 261 -0.49 6.47 7.16
C TYR A 261 0.53 6.04 6.11
N ALA A 262 0.96 4.78 6.18
CA ALA A 262 1.91 4.20 5.25
C ALA A 262 1.77 2.68 5.18
N TRP A 263 1.87 2.14 3.97
CA TRP A 263 2.31 0.76 3.77
C TRP A 263 3.84 0.72 3.79
N ILE A 264 4.39 -0.18 4.60
CA ILE A 264 5.82 -0.30 4.86
C ILE A 264 6.24 -1.72 4.47
N PRO A 265 6.80 -1.92 3.27
CA PRO A 265 7.26 -3.24 2.83
C PRO A 265 8.40 -3.74 3.73
N MET A 266 8.22 -4.93 4.31
CA MET A 266 9.21 -5.64 5.12
C MET A 266 9.09 -7.15 4.79
N PRO A 267 9.69 -7.62 3.69
CA PRO A 267 9.49 -8.97 3.17
C PRO A 267 9.98 -10.09 4.10
N HIS A 268 10.83 -9.74 5.07
CA HIS A 268 11.35 -10.68 6.08
C HIS A 268 10.65 -10.55 7.44
N LEU A 269 9.54 -9.80 7.51
CA LEU A 269 8.80 -9.61 8.75
C LEU A 269 8.29 -10.95 9.30
N ALA A 270 8.91 -11.42 10.39
CA ALA A 270 8.45 -12.61 11.09
C ALA A 270 7.09 -12.37 11.77
N GLU A 271 6.29 -13.42 11.90
CA GLU A 271 4.90 -13.33 12.37
C GLU A 271 4.74 -12.71 13.77
N ARG A 272 5.73 -12.91 14.65
CA ARG A 272 5.75 -12.39 16.02
C ARG A 272 6.93 -11.45 16.27
N ALA A 273 7.47 -10.85 15.21
CA ALA A 273 8.56 -9.88 15.35
C ALA A 273 8.07 -8.69 16.18
N GLY A 274 8.79 -8.35 17.24
CA GLY A 274 8.63 -7.05 17.89
C GLY A 274 8.97 -5.94 16.90
N LEU A 275 8.16 -4.88 16.89
CA LEU A 275 8.39 -3.68 16.10
C LEU A 275 8.72 -2.54 17.04
N GLU A 276 9.76 -1.81 16.69
CA GLU A 276 10.19 -0.63 17.39
C GLU A 276 10.21 0.54 16.41
N LEU A 277 9.75 1.69 16.86
CA LEU A 277 9.90 2.94 16.17
C LEU A 277 11.22 3.57 16.62
N VAL A 278 12.09 3.84 15.66
CA VAL A 278 13.35 4.53 15.87
C VAL A 278 13.24 5.95 15.33
N MET A 279 13.38 6.92 16.21
CA MET A 279 13.31 8.36 15.91
C MET A 279 14.67 8.99 16.13
N LEU A 280 15.21 9.67 15.12
CA LEU A 280 16.45 10.44 15.24
C LEU A 280 16.11 11.93 15.12
N THR A 281 16.46 12.71 16.14
CA THR A 281 16.26 14.16 16.13
C THR A 281 17.35 14.87 15.33
N ARG A 282 17.07 16.10 14.88
CA ARG A 282 18.05 16.97 14.20
C ARG A 282 19.24 17.37 15.08
N GLU A 283 19.10 17.21 16.39
CA GLU A 283 20.19 17.41 17.36
C GLU A 283 21.03 16.14 17.59
N GLY A 284 20.74 15.04 16.89
CA GLY A 284 21.50 13.79 17.00
C GLY A 284 21.12 12.94 18.21
N ALA A 285 19.89 13.08 18.71
CA ALA A 285 19.38 12.27 19.80
C ALA A 285 18.45 11.15 19.29
N LEU A 286 18.51 9.99 19.93
CA LEU A 286 17.86 8.76 19.48
C LEU A 286 16.74 8.34 20.44
N GLY A 287 15.54 8.17 19.90
CA GLY A 287 14.40 7.54 20.57
C GLY A 287 14.12 6.16 20.02
N ILE A 288 13.92 5.15 20.88
CA ILE A 288 13.50 3.80 20.48
C ILE A 288 12.30 3.42 21.32
N LEU A 289 11.17 3.15 20.67
CA LEU A 289 9.88 2.94 21.32
C LEU A 289 9.18 1.72 20.75
N PRO A 290 8.56 0.86 21.55
CA PRO A 290 7.79 -0.26 21.02
C PRO A 290 6.55 0.24 20.25
N VAL A 291 6.21 -0.44 19.15
CA VAL A 291 4.97 -0.21 18.41
C VAL A 291 4.00 -1.34 18.73
N PRO A 292 2.82 -1.06 19.31
CA PRO A 292 1.82 -2.08 19.57
C PRO A 292 1.29 -2.61 18.24
N GLN A 293 1.26 -3.93 18.07
CA GLN A 293 0.86 -4.60 16.83
C GLN A 293 -0.44 -5.36 17.00
N ASN A 294 -1.27 -5.31 15.95
CA ASN A 294 -2.43 -6.17 15.81
C ASN A 294 -2.13 -7.25 14.76
N ASN A 295 -2.35 -8.52 15.10
CA ASN A 295 -2.16 -9.63 14.17
C ASN A 295 -3.35 -9.69 13.22
N VAL A 296 -3.10 -9.55 11.91
CA VAL A 296 -4.15 -9.58 10.89
C VAL A 296 -4.79 -10.96 10.72
N ARG A 297 -4.15 -12.04 11.22
CA ARG A 297 -4.69 -13.41 11.12
C ARG A 297 -6.03 -13.57 11.81
N ASP A 298 -6.27 -12.83 12.89
CA ASP A 298 -7.42 -13.06 13.75
C ASP A 298 -8.72 -12.57 13.09
N ASP A 299 -8.66 -11.47 12.33
CA ASP A 299 -9.80 -10.94 11.59
C ASP A 299 -9.34 -10.07 10.41
N ILE A 300 -9.18 -10.71 9.24
CA ILE A 300 -8.79 -10.04 7.99
C ILE A 300 -9.88 -9.06 7.52
N THR A 301 -11.13 -9.33 7.90
CA THR A 301 -12.25 -8.47 7.55
C THR A 301 -12.09 -7.13 8.26
N LEU A 302 -11.90 -7.17 9.57
CA LEU A 302 -11.66 -6.01 10.41
C LEU A 302 -10.37 -5.29 10.01
N ALA A 303 -9.29 -6.02 9.70
CA ALA A 303 -8.04 -5.42 9.22
C ALA A 303 -8.26 -4.62 7.92
N SER A 304 -9.06 -5.15 6.99
CA SER A 304 -9.41 -4.45 5.73
C SER A 304 -10.21 -3.18 6.01
N GLN A 305 -11.20 -3.25 6.90
CA GLN A 305 -12.00 -2.08 7.31
C GLN A 305 -11.12 -0.99 7.93
N LYS A 306 -10.20 -1.37 8.83
CA LYS A 306 -9.25 -0.45 9.47
C LYS A 306 -8.35 0.27 8.47
N MET A 307 -7.85 -0.42 7.44
CA MET A 307 -7.06 0.19 6.36
C MET A 307 -7.87 1.20 5.53
N LEU A 308 -9.15 0.91 5.28
CA LEU A 308 -10.02 1.74 4.44
C LEU A 308 -10.55 2.98 5.17
N VAL A 309 -10.84 2.91 6.48
CA VAL A 309 -11.38 4.07 7.23
C VAL A 309 -10.43 5.27 7.16
N ASN A 310 -9.12 5.07 7.20
CA ASN A 310 -8.13 6.14 7.29
C ASN A 310 -7.78 6.81 5.94
N PHE A 311 -8.33 6.30 4.83
CA PHE A 311 -8.07 6.80 3.49
C PHE A 311 -8.98 7.99 3.12
N HIS A 312 -8.43 9.01 2.44
CA HIS A 312 -9.19 10.19 1.99
C HIS A 312 -9.24 10.25 0.46
N ILE A 313 -10.46 10.24 -0.09
CA ILE A 313 -10.70 10.06 -1.53
C ILE A 313 -10.41 11.32 -2.36
N SER A 314 -10.45 12.50 -1.73
CA SER A 314 -10.35 13.80 -2.41
C SER A 314 -8.93 14.23 -2.79
N ASP A 315 -7.94 13.38 -2.59
CA ASP A 315 -6.54 13.74 -2.86
C ASP A 315 -6.22 13.68 -4.36
N ARG A 316 -5.55 14.71 -4.88
CA ARG A 316 -4.99 14.68 -6.25
C ARG A 316 -3.98 13.53 -6.41
N GLN A 317 -3.42 13.06 -5.30
CA GLN A 317 -2.49 11.94 -5.22
C GLN A 317 -3.18 10.58 -5.10
N TYR A 318 -4.53 10.49 -5.23
CA TYR A 318 -5.31 9.26 -5.12
C TYR A 318 -4.62 8.04 -5.78
N ARG A 319 -4.13 8.20 -7.01
CA ARG A 319 -3.47 7.12 -7.77
C ARG A 319 -2.19 6.62 -7.11
N GLU A 320 -1.36 7.53 -6.61
CA GLU A 320 -0.08 7.21 -5.96
C GLU A 320 -0.34 6.59 -4.58
N ILE A 321 -1.28 7.15 -3.82
CA ILE A 321 -1.71 6.63 -2.53
C ILE A 321 -2.24 5.20 -2.66
N MET A 322 -3.10 4.95 -3.66
CA MET A 322 -3.63 3.61 -3.92
C MET A 322 -2.52 2.65 -4.34
N ARG A 323 -1.60 3.08 -5.22
CA ARG A 323 -0.50 2.24 -5.70
C ARG A 323 0.50 1.88 -4.60
N ASP A 324 0.92 2.86 -3.80
CA ASP A 324 2.08 2.73 -2.93
C ASP A 324 1.71 2.44 -1.47
N HIS A 325 0.47 2.74 -1.08
CA HIS A 325 0.01 2.61 0.30
C HIS A 325 -1.25 1.73 0.42
N VAL A 326 -2.43 2.31 0.28
CA VAL A 326 -3.69 1.64 0.64
C VAL A 326 -3.92 0.40 -0.22
N GLY A 327 -3.76 0.50 -1.53
CA GLY A 327 -3.99 -0.61 -2.43
C GLY A 327 -2.89 -1.68 -2.35
N ALA A 328 -1.64 -1.28 -2.13
CA ALA A 328 -0.55 -2.23 -1.86
C ALA A 328 -0.80 -3.05 -0.58
N ALA A 329 -1.20 -2.39 0.51
CA ALA A 329 -1.50 -3.05 1.78
C ALA A 329 -2.69 -4.01 1.66
N LEU A 330 -3.81 -3.56 1.10
CA LEU A 330 -5.02 -4.37 0.92
C LEU A 330 -4.78 -5.56 -0.02
N SER A 331 -4.12 -5.35 -1.16
CA SER A 331 -3.81 -6.43 -2.10
C SER A 331 -2.93 -7.49 -1.45
N THR A 332 -1.95 -7.06 -0.66
CA THR A 332 -1.06 -7.95 0.08
C THR A 332 -1.81 -8.71 1.17
N LEU A 333 -2.69 -8.04 1.92
CA LEU A 333 -3.54 -8.66 2.94
C LEU A 333 -4.44 -9.75 2.34
N TRP A 334 -5.07 -9.47 1.20
CA TRP A 334 -5.99 -10.42 0.56
C TRP A 334 -5.27 -11.57 -0.15
N LYS A 335 -4.05 -11.36 -0.65
CA LYS A 335 -3.17 -12.46 -1.09
C LYS A 335 -2.73 -13.32 0.09
N TYR A 336 -2.36 -12.70 1.21
CA TYR A 336 -1.98 -13.39 2.43
C TYR A 336 -3.14 -14.23 3.00
N ARG A 337 -4.36 -13.66 2.99
CA ARG A 337 -5.61 -14.37 3.31
C ARG A 337 -5.75 -15.67 2.54
N ARG A 338 -5.57 -15.61 1.21
CA ARG A 338 -5.64 -16.79 0.33
C ARG A 338 -4.59 -17.84 0.68
N ALA A 339 -3.39 -17.43 1.09
CA ALA A 339 -2.35 -18.36 1.51
C ALA A 339 -2.60 -18.99 2.88
N LEU A 340 -3.31 -18.29 3.78
CA LEU A 340 -3.67 -18.81 5.10
C LEU A 340 -4.82 -19.82 5.07
N LEU A 341 -5.79 -19.57 4.20
CA LEU A 341 -6.92 -20.45 3.98
C LEU A 341 -6.44 -21.58 3.07
N SER A 342 -5.84 -22.63 3.64
CA SER A 342 -5.76 -23.94 2.96
C SER A 342 -7.13 -24.24 2.36
N GLU A 343 -7.22 -24.68 1.09
CA GLU A 343 -8.52 -24.88 0.42
C GLU A 343 -9.49 -25.58 1.38
N PRO A 344 -10.49 -24.86 1.93
CA PRO A 344 -11.35 -25.46 2.93
C PRO A 344 -12.12 -26.55 2.20
N GLU A 345 -11.86 -27.81 2.57
CA GLU A 345 -12.82 -28.90 2.38
C GLU A 345 -14.03 -28.54 3.25
N GLY A 346 -14.86 -27.62 2.74
CA GLY A 346 -15.96 -27.06 3.49
C GLY A 346 -16.88 -28.17 3.98
N GLU A 347 -17.43 -28.03 5.18
CA GLU A 347 -18.42 -28.96 5.69
C GLU A 347 -19.65 -28.93 4.77
N VAL A 348 -20.05 -30.11 4.29
CA VAL A 348 -21.22 -30.26 3.42
C VAL A 348 -22.33 -30.96 4.18
N LEU A 349 -23.47 -30.28 4.32
CA LEU A 349 -24.65 -30.81 4.99
C LEU A 349 -25.81 -30.91 4.00
N GLN A 350 -26.38 -32.10 3.87
CA GLN A 350 -27.51 -32.36 2.98
C GLN A 350 -28.84 -32.35 3.75
N PHE A 351 -29.81 -31.59 3.26
CA PHE A 351 -31.16 -31.52 3.81
C PHE A 351 -32.17 -31.97 2.74
N GLY A 352 -32.90 -33.04 3.02
CA GLY A 352 -33.72 -33.74 2.01
C GLY A 352 -32.90 -34.67 1.11
N PRO A 353 -33.56 -35.43 0.21
CA PRO A 353 -32.88 -36.39 -0.67
C PRO A 353 -32.03 -35.64 -1.72
N ALA A 354 -30.76 -36.03 -1.89
CA ALA A 354 -29.91 -35.43 -2.91
C ALA A 354 -30.49 -35.64 -4.32
N VAL A 355 -30.37 -34.63 -5.18
CA VAL A 355 -30.80 -34.73 -6.58
C VAL A 355 -29.76 -35.55 -7.35
N GLU A 356 -30.18 -36.68 -7.91
CA GLU A 356 -29.30 -37.50 -8.75
C GLU A 356 -29.13 -36.86 -10.14
N ASN A 357 -27.89 -36.72 -10.60
CA ASN A 357 -27.54 -36.15 -11.92
C ASN A 357 -28.23 -34.80 -12.21
N PRO A 358 -28.03 -33.77 -11.37
CA PRO A 358 -28.72 -32.50 -11.50
C PRO A 358 -28.41 -31.83 -12.85
N LYS A 359 -29.44 -31.30 -13.51
CA LYS A 359 -29.25 -30.56 -14.79
C LYS A 359 -28.45 -29.29 -14.61
N ARG A 360 -28.52 -28.69 -13.42
CA ARG A 360 -27.87 -27.45 -13.03
C ARG A 360 -27.64 -27.40 -11.52
N SER A 361 -26.63 -26.64 -11.09
CA SER A 361 -26.37 -26.35 -9.68
C SER A 361 -26.55 -24.86 -9.44
N VAL A 362 -27.51 -24.50 -8.57
CA VAL A 362 -27.76 -23.12 -8.14
C VAL A 362 -26.96 -22.87 -6.86
N ILE A 363 -26.11 -21.85 -6.86
CA ILE A 363 -25.21 -21.50 -5.76
C ILE A 363 -25.66 -20.17 -5.17
N VAL A 364 -25.93 -20.18 -3.86
CA VAL A 364 -26.46 -19.04 -3.12
C VAL A 364 -25.58 -18.73 -1.89
N PRO A 365 -24.67 -17.74 -1.98
CA PRO A 365 -23.94 -17.27 -0.81
C PRO A 365 -24.86 -16.60 0.23
N LEU A 366 -24.59 -16.84 1.51
CA LEU A 366 -25.31 -16.27 2.65
C LEU A 366 -24.33 -15.56 3.59
N TYR A 367 -24.52 -14.26 3.81
CA TYR A 367 -23.71 -13.47 4.73
C TYR A 367 -24.58 -12.47 5.51
N GLY A 368 -24.41 -12.40 6.83
CA GLY A 368 -25.12 -11.48 7.73
C GLY A 368 -26.60 -11.79 7.94
N ARG A 369 -27.29 -12.34 6.94
CA ARG A 369 -28.70 -12.77 6.98
C ARG A 369 -28.88 -14.07 6.21
N TYR A 370 -29.52 -15.06 6.84
CA TYR A 370 -29.89 -16.34 6.22
C TYR A 370 -31.39 -16.51 6.02
N ASP A 371 -32.22 -15.60 6.53
CA ASP A 371 -33.68 -15.72 6.50
C ASP A 371 -34.24 -15.65 5.07
N PHE A 372 -33.51 -15.07 4.12
CA PHE A 372 -33.85 -15.10 2.69
C PHE A 372 -33.90 -16.51 2.10
N LEU A 373 -33.20 -17.49 2.69
CA LEU A 373 -33.32 -18.90 2.32
C LEU A 373 -34.78 -19.36 2.40
N LEU A 374 -35.51 -18.96 3.45
CA LEU A 374 -36.92 -19.33 3.64
C LEU A 374 -37.79 -18.82 2.49
N HIS A 375 -37.57 -17.57 2.08
CA HIS A 375 -38.31 -16.95 0.98
C HIS A 375 -38.04 -17.65 -0.34
N GLN A 376 -36.78 -17.95 -0.65
CA GLN A 376 -36.41 -18.68 -1.85
C GLN A 376 -37.01 -20.10 -1.86
N VAL A 377 -36.81 -20.87 -0.79
CA VAL A 377 -37.38 -22.22 -0.64
C VAL A 377 -38.90 -22.22 -0.81
N ALA A 378 -39.60 -21.27 -0.20
CA ALA A 378 -41.05 -21.15 -0.34
C ALA A 378 -41.50 -20.88 -1.79
N GLN A 379 -40.75 -20.06 -2.54
CA GLN A 379 -41.03 -19.78 -3.95
C GLN A 379 -40.68 -20.97 -4.86
N PHE A 380 -39.59 -21.67 -4.57
CA PHE A 380 -39.06 -22.75 -5.40
C PHE A 380 -39.86 -24.05 -5.31
N ILE A 381 -40.62 -24.27 -4.24
CA ILE A 381 -41.49 -25.46 -4.09
C ILE A 381 -42.49 -25.61 -5.23
N GLY A 382 -43.04 -24.51 -5.72
CA GLY A 382 -44.02 -24.52 -6.83
C GLY A 382 -43.38 -24.68 -8.20
N ASP A 383 -42.04 -24.65 -8.29
CA ASP A 383 -41.30 -24.64 -9.54
C ASP A 383 -40.67 -26.00 -9.83
N LYS A 384 -41.18 -26.65 -10.87
CA LYS A 384 -40.72 -27.96 -11.33
C LYS A 384 -39.24 -28.01 -11.68
N ASP A 385 -38.61 -26.87 -12.01
CA ASP A 385 -37.18 -26.81 -12.32
C ASP A 385 -36.33 -27.22 -11.12
N PHE A 386 -36.83 -27.02 -9.89
CA PHE A 386 -36.09 -27.39 -8.67
C PHE A 386 -36.14 -28.88 -8.33
N ALA A 387 -36.95 -29.67 -9.03
CA ALA A 387 -36.89 -31.13 -8.94
C ALA A 387 -35.61 -31.72 -9.57
N GLU A 388 -35.00 -30.99 -10.51
CA GLU A 388 -33.80 -31.39 -11.25
C GLU A 388 -32.60 -30.46 -11.02
N THR A 389 -32.71 -29.58 -10.03
CA THR A 389 -31.69 -28.58 -9.68
C THR A 389 -31.04 -28.96 -8.36
N GLU A 390 -29.71 -28.96 -8.33
CA GLU A 390 -28.96 -29.01 -7.07
C GLU A 390 -28.91 -27.60 -6.47
N LEU A 391 -29.65 -27.35 -5.38
CA LEU A 391 -29.65 -26.07 -4.68
C LEU A 391 -28.59 -26.08 -3.57
N ILE A 392 -27.62 -25.18 -3.66
CA ILE A 392 -26.47 -25.09 -2.76
C ILE A 392 -26.46 -23.71 -2.10
N TYR A 393 -26.65 -23.67 -0.78
CA TYR A 393 -26.42 -22.48 0.01
C TYR A 393 -25.02 -22.52 0.62
N VAL A 394 -24.27 -21.43 0.50
CA VAL A 394 -22.93 -21.32 1.07
C VAL A 394 -22.97 -20.38 2.26
N LEU A 395 -22.79 -20.89 3.47
CA LEU A 395 -22.75 -20.07 4.67
C LEU A 395 -21.39 -19.39 4.80
N ASP A 396 -21.34 -18.10 4.51
CA ASP A 396 -20.13 -17.28 4.51
C ASP A 396 -19.97 -16.41 5.77
N ASP A 397 -20.92 -16.50 6.71
CA ASP A 397 -20.82 -15.85 8.01
C ASP A 397 -20.67 -16.89 9.13
N PRO A 398 -19.44 -17.14 9.63
CA PRO A 398 -19.18 -18.11 10.69
C PRO A 398 -19.98 -17.85 11.96
N ARG A 399 -20.37 -16.60 12.22
CA ARG A 399 -21.09 -16.21 13.45
C ARG A 399 -22.51 -16.76 13.49
N LEU A 400 -23.08 -17.12 12.33
CA LEU A 400 -24.46 -17.58 12.20
C LEU A 400 -24.58 -19.12 12.27
N TYR A 401 -23.47 -19.85 12.30
CA TYR A 401 -23.47 -21.31 12.15
C TYR A 401 -24.38 -22.03 13.16
N ASP A 402 -24.23 -21.72 14.45
CA ASP A 402 -24.93 -22.43 15.54
C ASP A 402 -26.45 -22.28 15.48
N GLU A 403 -26.96 -21.14 14.99
CA GLU A 403 -28.40 -20.89 14.82
C GLU A 403 -28.92 -21.32 13.45
N PHE A 404 -28.09 -21.26 12.41
CA PHE A 404 -28.46 -21.55 11.04
C PHE A 404 -28.71 -23.04 10.78
N ILE A 405 -27.89 -23.94 11.36
CA ILE A 405 -28.04 -25.39 11.13
C ILE A 405 -29.36 -25.94 11.68
N PRO A 406 -29.81 -25.61 12.92
CA PRO A 406 -31.15 -25.97 13.38
C PRO A 406 -32.26 -25.40 12.48
N PHE A 407 -32.13 -24.15 12.05
CA PHE A 407 -33.09 -23.51 11.14
C PHE A 407 -33.21 -24.26 9.81
N CYS A 408 -32.11 -24.71 9.21
CA CYS A 408 -32.13 -25.53 7.99
C CYS A 408 -32.86 -26.85 8.21
N ARG A 409 -32.63 -27.50 9.36
CA ARG A 409 -33.29 -28.76 9.71
C ARG A 409 -34.80 -28.61 9.80
N ASP A 410 -35.28 -27.54 10.41
CA ASP A 410 -36.72 -27.29 10.54
C ASP A 410 -37.34 -26.84 9.22
N THR A 411 -36.64 -26.01 8.44
CA THR A 411 -37.05 -25.61 7.09
C THR A 411 -37.23 -26.82 6.18
N SER A 412 -36.28 -27.77 6.20
CA SER A 412 -36.35 -28.98 5.36
C SER A 412 -37.52 -29.93 5.69
N LYS A 413 -38.10 -29.83 6.90
CA LYS A 413 -39.32 -30.58 7.28
C LYS A 413 -40.59 -29.88 6.84
N LEU A 414 -40.59 -28.55 6.77
CA LEU A 414 -41.75 -27.74 6.41
C LEU A 414 -41.94 -27.67 4.89
N PHE A 415 -40.83 -27.68 4.15
CA PHE A 415 -40.80 -27.45 2.72
C PHE A 415 -40.16 -28.64 2.02
N PRO A 416 -40.87 -29.36 1.13
CA PRO A 416 -40.37 -30.56 0.47
C PRO A 416 -39.42 -30.22 -0.70
N ILE A 417 -38.43 -29.37 -0.45
CA ILE A 417 -37.35 -29.04 -1.38
C ILE A 417 -36.03 -29.52 -0.79
N SER A 418 -35.18 -30.10 -1.63
CA SER A 418 -33.85 -30.55 -1.23
C SER A 418 -32.83 -29.43 -1.42
N PHE A 419 -31.95 -29.25 -0.45
CA PHE A 419 -30.84 -28.30 -0.56
C PHE A 419 -29.62 -28.77 0.24
N LYS A 420 -28.47 -28.27 -0.18
CA LYS A 420 -27.16 -28.51 0.41
C LYS A 420 -26.67 -27.23 1.08
N ILE A 421 -26.09 -27.35 2.26
CA ILE A 421 -25.30 -26.29 2.89
C ILE A 421 -23.83 -26.61 2.72
N VAL A 422 -23.05 -25.62 2.32
CA VAL A 422 -21.59 -25.67 2.30
C VAL A 422 -21.06 -24.62 3.26
N TYR A 423 -20.23 -25.02 4.22
CA TYR A 423 -19.68 -24.12 5.24
C TYR A 423 -18.15 -24.13 5.24
N GLY A 424 -17.55 -22.96 5.00
CA GLY A 424 -16.10 -22.81 4.88
C GLY A 424 -15.37 -22.46 6.17
N GLY A 425 -16.07 -22.17 7.28
CA GLY A 425 -15.47 -21.77 8.56
C GLY A 425 -15.01 -20.31 8.67
N TYR A 426 -14.96 -19.59 7.55
CA TYR A 426 -14.45 -18.22 7.46
C TYR A 426 -15.33 -17.38 6.52
N ASN A 427 -15.28 -16.05 6.67
CA ASN A 427 -15.84 -15.14 5.67
C ASN A 427 -14.92 -15.12 4.44
N LEU A 428 -15.39 -15.74 3.36
CA LEU A 428 -14.75 -15.85 2.05
C LEU A 428 -14.98 -14.65 1.15
N GLY A 429 -15.97 -13.82 1.48
CA GLY A 429 -16.48 -12.80 0.59
C GLY A 429 -17.26 -13.43 -0.56
N TYR A 430 -17.96 -12.60 -1.33
CA TYR A 430 -18.85 -13.06 -2.40
C TYR A 430 -18.16 -13.99 -3.41
N ALA A 431 -16.97 -13.62 -3.89
CA ALA A 431 -16.20 -14.43 -4.84
C ALA A 431 -15.80 -15.79 -4.26
N GLY A 432 -15.25 -15.80 -3.03
CA GLY A 432 -14.79 -17.03 -2.39
C GLY A 432 -15.93 -17.97 -2.00
N ALA A 433 -17.08 -17.43 -1.57
CA ALA A 433 -18.27 -18.21 -1.28
C ALA A 433 -18.84 -18.88 -2.53
N ASN A 434 -18.98 -18.13 -3.63
CA ASN A 434 -19.40 -18.70 -4.91
C ASN A 434 -18.42 -19.74 -5.44
N ASN A 435 -17.11 -19.49 -5.34
CA ASN A 435 -16.09 -20.47 -5.71
C ASN A 435 -16.18 -21.75 -4.87
N LEU A 436 -16.41 -21.62 -3.56
CA LEU A 436 -16.62 -22.76 -2.67
C LEU A 436 -17.86 -23.56 -3.05
N GLY A 437 -18.97 -22.89 -3.39
CA GLY A 437 -20.16 -23.52 -3.93
C GLY A 437 -19.90 -24.22 -5.27
N ALA A 438 -19.19 -23.57 -6.19
CA ALA A 438 -18.86 -24.10 -7.51
C ALA A 438 -17.95 -25.34 -7.47
N ARG A 439 -17.08 -25.46 -6.46
CA ARG A 439 -16.28 -26.67 -6.19
C ARG A 439 -17.14 -27.83 -5.69
N ASN A 440 -18.22 -27.53 -4.95
CA ASN A 440 -19.13 -28.52 -4.37
C ASN A 440 -20.37 -28.81 -5.25
N ALA A 441 -20.46 -28.14 -6.41
CA ALA A 441 -21.47 -28.35 -7.43
C ALA A 441 -21.12 -29.58 -8.28
N SER A 442 -22.13 -30.42 -8.51
CA SER A 442 -21.99 -31.66 -9.29
C SER A 442 -22.42 -31.51 -10.75
N SER A 443 -23.18 -30.46 -11.09
CA SER A 443 -23.64 -30.22 -12.45
C SER A 443 -22.60 -29.56 -13.35
N LYS A 444 -22.77 -29.73 -14.67
CA LYS A 444 -21.98 -29.03 -15.70
C LYS A 444 -22.44 -27.59 -15.89
N LYS A 445 -23.62 -27.22 -15.41
CA LYS A 445 -24.16 -25.85 -15.49
C LYS A 445 -24.25 -25.25 -14.10
N LEU A 446 -23.69 -24.06 -13.95
CA LEU A 446 -23.73 -23.29 -12.70
C LEU A 446 -24.67 -22.11 -12.87
N VAL A 447 -25.43 -21.84 -11.81
CA VAL A 447 -26.20 -20.63 -11.66
C VAL A 447 -25.75 -19.95 -10.38
N LEU A 448 -25.02 -18.84 -10.49
CA LEU A 448 -24.73 -17.98 -9.33
C LEU A 448 -25.98 -17.15 -9.06
N LEU A 449 -26.43 -17.11 -7.81
CA LEU A 449 -27.70 -16.47 -7.45
C LEU A 449 -27.58 -15.80 -6.07
N ASN A 450 -27.92 -14.52 -5.98
CA ASN A 450 -28.03 -13.86 -4.69
C ASN A 450 -29.23 -14.39 -3.88
N SER A 451 -29.10 -14.37 -2.56
CA SER A 451 -30.14 -14.90 -1.65
C SER A 451 -31.47 -14.15 -1.71
N ASP A 452 -31.43 -12.87 -2.07
CA ASP A 452 -32.57 -11.95 -2.15
C ASP A 452 -33.13 -11.78 -3.58
N ILE A 453 -32.86 -12.75 -4.45
CA ILE A 453 -33.44 -12.86 -5.78
C ILE A 453 -34.67 -13.77 -5.76
N ILE A 454 -35.78 -13.29 -6.35
CA ILE A 454 -37.05 -13.98 -6.47
C ILE A 454 -37.52 -13.97 -7.93
N PRO A 455 -37.81 -15.13 -8.56
CA PRO A 455 -38.29 -15.17 -9.93
C PRO A 455 -39.72 -14.62 -10.05
N SER A 456 -40.05 -13.99 -11.18
CA SER A 456 -41.42 -13.53 -11.42
C SER A 456 -42.39 -14.67 -11.73
N GLU A 457 -41.90 -15.75 -12.35
CA GLU A 457 -42.69 -16.88 -12.82
C GLU A 457 -41.91 -18.19 -12.68
N PRO A 458 -42.55 -19.32 -12.33
CA PRO A 458 -41.92 -20.64 -12.31
C PRO A 458 -41.38 -21.06 -13.69
N GLY A 459 -40.42 -21.98 -13.73
CA GLY A 459 -39.83 -22.51 -14.97
C GLY A 459 -38.76 -21.60 -15.59
N TRP A 460 -38.27 -20.62 -14.85
CA TRP A 460 -37.33 -19.60 -15.33
C TRP A 460 -35.95 -20.16 -15.62
N LEU A 461 -35.48 -21.16 -14.85
CA LEU A 461 -34.18 -21.80 -15.10
C LEU A 461 -34.18 -22.48 -16.46
N SER A 462 -35.20 -23.28 -16.76
CA SER A 462 -35.33 -23.99 -18.03
C SER A 462 -35.51 -23.04 -19.22
N ARG A 463 -36.32 -21.97 -19.10
CA ARG A 463 -36.47 -20.97 -20.18
C ARG A 463 -35.16 -20.26 -20.51
N ILE A 464 -34.36 -19.91 -19.50
CA ILE A 464 -33.05 -19.30 -19.71
C ILE A 464 -32.12 -20.28 -20.43
N GLU A 465 -32.06 -21.53 -19.99
CA GLU A 465 -31.22 -22.55 -20.64
C GLU A 465 -31.63 -22.84 -22.09
N GLU A 466 -32.94 -22.88 -22.37
CA GLU A 466 -33.47 -23.03 -23.73
C GLU A 466 -33.04 -21.87 -24.63
N LYS A 467 -33.11 -20.63 -24.13
CA LYS A 467 -32.65 -19.44 -24.86
C LYS A 467 -31.14 -19.48 -25.11
N MET A 468 -30.35 -19.88 -24.11
CA MET A 468 -28.89 -20.00 -24.24
C MET A 468 -28.48 -20.97 -25.34
N ALA A 469 -29.25 -22.05 -25.59
CA ALA A 469 -28.93 -23.03 -26.62
C ALA A 469 -28.92 -22.47 -28.05
N GLY A 470 -29.61 -21.35 -28.29
CA GLY A 470 -29.63 -20.66 -29.58
C GLY A 470 -28.58 -19.55 -29.75
N LEU A 471 -27.73 -19.30 -28.75
CA LEU A 471 -26.78 -18.19 -28.74
C LEU A 471 -25.36 -18.65 -29.06
N GLU A 472 -24.58 -17.76 -29.68
CA GLU A 472 -23.22 -18.06 -30.11
C GLU A 472 -22.21 -17.81 -28.98
N ASN A 473 -21.30 -18.76 -28.73
CA ASN A 473 -20.15 -18.61 -27.82
C ASN A 473 -20.51 -18.00 -26.46
N VAL A 474 -21.59 -18.47 -25.84
CA VAL A 474 -22.08 -17.94 -24.56
C VAL A 474 -21.04 -18.14 -23.46
N GLY A 475 -20.56 -17.04 -22.88
CA GLY A 475 -19.76 -17.04 -21.67
C GLY A 475 -20.63 -16.95 -20.42
N VAL A 476 -21.55 -15.98 -20.40
CA VAL A 476 -22.52 -15.80 -19.31
C VAL A 476 -23.87 -15.37 -19.90
N ALA A 477 -24.96 -15.93 -19.40
CA ALA A 477 -26.29 -15.37 -19.60
C ALA A 477 -26.87 -14.89 -18.27
N ALA A 478 -27.58 -13.77 -18.28
CA ALA A 478 -28.25 -13.21 -17.12
C ALA A 478 -29.69 -12.82 -17.47
N PRO A 479 -30.66 -12.99 -16.58
CA PRO A 479 -31.98 -12.41 -16.76
C PRO A 479 -31.97 -10.90 -16.52
N LYS A 480 -33.04 -10.22 -16.92
CA LYS A 480 -33.31 -8.86 -16.45
C LYS A 480 -33.65 -8.89 -14.96
N LEU A 481 -33.03 -8.00 -14.19
CA LEU A 481 -33.36 -7.78 -12.79
C LEU A 481 -34.10 -6.47 -12.61
N VAL A 482 -35.16 -6.50 -11.81
CA VAL A 482 -35.91 -5.32 -11.37
C VAL A 482 -35.92 -5.21 -9.86
N PHE A 483 -36.10 -3.99 -9.37
CA PHE A 483 -36.43 -3.73 -7.97
C PHE A 483 -37.90 -4.12 -7.68
N ASP A 484 -38.25 -4.14 -6.40
CA ASP A 484 -39.62 -4.41 -5.92
C ASP A 484 -40.65 -3.37 -6.36
N ASP A 485 -40.21 -2.13 -6.62
CA ASP A 485 -41.03 -1.06 -7.19
C ASP A 485 -41.22 -1.14 -8.73
N GLY A 486 -40.64 -2.16 -9.38
CA GLY A 486 -40.73 -2.37 -10.82
C GLY A 486 -39.79 -1.50 -11.65
N THR A 487 -38.87 -0.75 -11.02
CA THR A 487 -37.78 -0.08 -11.74
C THR A 487 -36.66 -1.06 -12.11
N VAL A 488 -35.98 -0.80 -13.23
CA VAL A 488 -34.88 -1.64 -13.69
C VAL A 488 -33.71 -1.55 -12.71
N GLN A 489 -33.09 -2.71 -12.44
CA GLN A 489 -31.83 -2.79 -11.72
C GLN A 489 -30.69 -3.27 -12.63
N HIS A 490 -30.96 -4.23 -13.51
CA HIS A 490 -29.96 -4.78 -14.41
C HIS A 490 -30.55 -5.13 -15.78
N LEU A 491 -29.94 -4.55 -16.81
CA LEU A 491 -30.15 -4.86 -18.23
C LEU A 491 -28.82 -5.05 -18.95
N GLY A 492 -27.80 -5.55 -18.25
CA GLY A 492 -26.41 -5.57 -18.68
C GLY A 492 -25.58 -4.54 -17.93
N MET A 493 -24.26 -4.60 -18.13
CA MET A 493 -23.32 -3.61 -17.63
C MET A 493 -22.61 -2.90 -18.77
N ALA A 494 -22.34 -1.63 -18.58
CA ALA A 494 -21.43 -0.82 -19.38
C ALA A 494 -20.25 -0.35 -18.52
N PHE A 495 -19.22 0.20 -19.16
CA PHE A 495 -18.08 0.76 -18.44
C PHE A 495 -17.99 2.26 -18.70
N GLU A 496 -17.87 3.05 -17.64
CA GLU A 496 -17.71 4.51 -17.72
C GLU A 496 -16.46 4.97 -16.97
N ARG A 497 -15.76 5.98 -17.51
CA ARG A 497 -14.65 6.62 -16.80
C ARG A 497 -15.19 7.66 -15.85
N ASN A 498 -14.83 7.55 -14.57
CA ASN A 498 -15.14 8.57 -13.60
C ASN A 498 -13.96 9.54 -13.37
N PRO A 499 -14.03 10.80 -13.84
CA PRO A 499 -12.94 11.77 -13.69
C PRO A 499 -12.73 12.23 -12.26
N GLN A 500 -13.75 12.15 -11.41
CA GLN A 500 -13.67 12.56 -10.00
C GLN A 500 -12.76 11.64 -9.18
N PHE A 501 -12.65 10.37 -9.56
CA PHE A 501 -11.89 9.36 -8.82
C PHE A 501 -10.62 8.94 -9.56
N GLY A 502 -10.01 9.84 -10.32
CA GLY A 502 -8.75 9.55 -11.02
C GLY A 502 -8.92 8.73 -12.30
N ASN A 503 -10.03 8.92 -13.02
CA ASN A 503 -10.38 8.24 -14.28
C ASN A 503 -10.43 6.70 -14.16
N LEU A 504 -10.93 6.20 -13.03
CA LEU A 504 -11.23 4.78 -12.87
C LEU A 504 -12.37 4.37 -13.80
N TRP A 505 -12.32 3.13 -14.28
CA TRP A 505 -13.42 2.47 -14.94
C TRP A 505 -14.39 1.90 -13.90
N LEU A 506 -15.64 2.38 -13.92
CA LEU A 506 -16.73 1.91 -13.07
C LEU A 506 -17.70 1.06 -13.89
N ASN A 507 -18.36 0.12 -13.20
CA ASN A 507 -19.43 -0.68 -13.77
C ASN A 507 -20.73 0.12 -13.69
N GLU A 508 -21.28 0.46 -14.84
CA GLU A 508 -22.56 1.15 -14.94
C GLU A 508 -23.66 0.17 -15.33
N HIS A 509 -24.87 0.40 -14.82
CA HIS A 509 -26.06 -0.38 -15.15
C HIS A 509 -27.02 0.47 -15.98
N PRO A 510 -27.04 0.34 -17.32
CA PRO A 510 -27.91 1.14 -18.17
C PRO A 510 -29.38 1.03 -17.77
N GLY A 511 -30.05 2.18 -17.63
CA GLY A 511 -31.46 2.26 -17.26
C GLY A 511 -31.77 1.98 -15.78
N LYS A 512 -30.76 1.74 -14.93
CA LYS A 512 -30.97 1.51 -13.49
C LYS A 512 -31.80 2.65 -12.85
N GLY A 513 -32.82 2.28 -12.09
CA GLY A 513 -33.77 3.19 -11.44
C GLY A 513 -34.86 3.74 -12.38
N THR A 514 -34.86 3.39 -13.66
CA THR A 514 -35.93 3.78 -14.60
C THR A 514 -37.06 2.76 -14.55
N PRO A 515 -38.34 3.18 -14.49
CA PRO A 515 -39.47 2.27 -14.61
C PRO A 515 -39.40 1.42 -15.87
N GLU A 516 -39.61 0.10 -15.72
CA GLU A 516 -39.48 -0.87 -16.81
C GLU A 516 -40.33 -0.51 -18.04
N TRP A 517 -41.57 -0.02 -17.83
CA TRP A 517 -42.50 0.33 -18.91
C TRP A 517 -42.10 1.57 -19.73
N LEU A 518 -41.05 2.30 -19.32
CA LEU A 518 -40.49 3.43 -20.09
C LEU A 518 -39.33 3.02 -20.99
N LEU A 519 -38.89 1.77 -20.94
CA LEU A 519 -37.75 1.26 -21.67
C LEU A 519 -38.18 0.27 -22.75
N GLU A 520 -37.57 0.37 -23.92
CA GLU A 520 -37.63 -0.69 -24.93
C GLU A 520 -36.55 -1.72 -24.60
N VAL A 521 -36.95 -2.85 -24.01
CA VAL A 521 -36.04 -3.92 -23.61
C VAL A 521 -36.03 -5.03 -24.67
N PRO A 522 -34.92 -5.27 -25.38
CA PRO A 522 -34.81 -6.40 -26.30
C PRO A 522 -34.97 -7.74 -25.56
N ALA A 523 -35.58 -8.74 -26.22
CA ALA A 523 -35.69 -10.09 -25.65
C ALA A 523 -34.31 -10.69 -25.36
N VAL A 524 -33.32 -10.43 -26.21
CA VAL A 524 -31.91 -10.81 -26.02
C VAL A 524 -31.02 -9.64 -26.43
N SER A 525 -30.01 -9.33 -25.61
CA SER A 525 -28.99 -8.32 -25.93
C SER A 525 -27.61 -8.77 -25.49
N GLU A 526 -26.57 -8.51 -26.30
CA GLU A 526 -25.17 -8.75 -25.93
C GLU A 526 -24.62 -7.57 -25.13
N HIS A 527 -23.84 -7.84 -24.08
CA HIS A 527 -23.20 -6.83 -23.23
C HIS A 527 -21.73 -7.16 -22.98
N PRO A 528 -20.90 -6.17 -22.62
CA PRO A 528 -19.50 -6.41 -22.26
C PRO A 528 -19.36 -7.14 -20.92
N ALA A 529 -20.31 -6.96 -20.00
CA ALA A 529 -20.40 -7.69 -18.74
C ALA A 529 -21.87 -7.78 -18.24
N VAL A 530 -22.11 -8.66 -17.27
CA VAL A 530 -23.39 -8.78 -16.55
C VAL A 530 -23.13 -8.88 -15.04
N THR A 531 -24.17 -8.67 -14.23
CA THR A 531 -24.03 -8.68 -12.76
C THR A 531 -23.95 -10.09 -12.19
N GLY A 532 -23.17 -10.26 -11.12
CA GLY A 532 -23.04 -11.51 -10.38
C GLY A 532 -24.34 -11.94 -9.71
N ALA A 533 -25.31 -11.03 -9.52
CA ALA A 533 -26.54 -11.33 -8.79
C ALA A 533 -27.35 -12.51 -9.36
N CYS A 534 -27.31 -12.71 -10.68
CA CYS A 534 -27.79 -13.93 -11.32
C CYS A 534 -27.01 -14.23 -12.61
N MET A 535 -26.16 -15.26 -12.60
CA MET A 535 -25.32 -15.65 -13.74
C MET A 535 -25.48 -17.12 -14.08
N PHE A 536 -25.78 -17.42 -15.34
CA PHE A 536 -25.75 -18.76 -15.91
C PHE A 536 -24.45 -18.96 -16.68
N ILE A 537 -23.70 -19.99 -16.31
CA ILE A 537 -22.38 -20.28 -16.88
C ILE A 537 -22.09 -21.78 -16.90
N ASP A 538 -21.43 -22.26 -17.94
CA ASP A 538 -20.92 -23.63 -17.98
C ASP A 538 -19.75 -23.77 -17.00
N LYS A 539 -19.80 -24.80 -16.15
CA LYS A 539 -18.78 -25.06 -15.12
C LYS A 539 -17.37 -25.15 -15.71
N ALA A 540 -17.23 -25.79 -16.87
CA ALA A 540 -15.94 -25.89 -17.56
C ALA A 540 -15.37 -24.51 -17.93
N LEU A 541 -16.22 -23.56 -18.34
CA LEU A 541 -15.79 -22.18 -18.62
C LEU A 541 -15.40 -21.45 -17.34
N TYR A 542 -16.24 -21.56 -16.30
CA TYR A 542 -15.97 -20.99 -14.98
C TYR A 542 -14.60 -21.45 -14.45
N ASP A 543 -14.36 -22.76 -14.47
CA ASP A 543 -13.11 -23.37 -13.99
C ASP A 543 -11.92 -22.98 -14.90
N SER A 544 -12.11 -22.88 -16.23
CA SER A 544 -11.03 -22.56 -17.18
C SER A 544 -10.41 -21.17 -16.98
N VAL A 545 -11.17 -20.22 -16.41
CA VAL A 545 -10.70 -18.87 -16.12
C VAL A 545 -10.40 -18.65 -14.63
N GLY A 546 -10.46 -19.73 -13.83
CA GLY A 546 -10.18 -19.71 -12.40
C GLY A 546 -11.31 -19.12 -11.53
N GLY A 547 -12.55 -19.09 -12.05
CA GLY A 547 -13.72 -18.58 -11.35
C GLY A 547 -13.69 -17.07 -11.06
N LEU A 548 -14.50 -16.65 -10.08
CA LEU A 548 -14.50 -15.29 -9.55
C LEU A 548 -13.19 -14.99 -8.84
N ASP A 549 -12.65 -13.79 -9.04
CA ASP A 549 -11.38 -13.42 -8.44
C ASP A 549 -11.55 -13.05 -6.95
N GLU A 550 -10.96 -13.85 -6.08
CA GLU A 550 -11.05 -13.67 -4.62
C GLU A 550 -10.20 -12.51 -4.08
N THR A 551 -9.54 -11.70 -4.93
CA THR A 551 -8.78 -10.50 -4.52
C THR A 551 -9.61 -9.22 -4.47
N TYR A 552 -10.86 -9.26 -4.93
CA TYR A 552 -11.83 -8.19 -4.72
C TYR A 552 -12.37 -8.23 -3.29
N VAL A 553 -12.27 -7.10 -2.59
CA VAL A 553 -12.53 -7.01 -1.15
C VAL A 553 -14.04 -7.07 -0.90
N PHE A 554 -14.52 -8.17 -0.31
CA PHE A 554 -15.93 -8.44 0.07
C PHE A 554 -17.00 -8.46 -1.04
N GLY A 555 -16.62 -8.22 -2.29
CA GLY A 555 -17.51 -8.15 -3.45
C GLY A 555 -17.37 -6.84 -4.22
N ASP A 556 -18.16 -6.66 -5.27
CA ASP A 556 -18.04 -5.58 -6.25
C ASP A 556 -16.84 -5.75 -7.22
N PHE A 557 -17.14 -5.71 -8.53
CA PHE A 557 -16.26 -5.93 -9.69
C PHE A 557 -15.84 -7.38 -10.02
N GLU A 558 -15.97 -8.37 -9.12
CA GLU A 558 -15.64 -9.77 -9.43
C GLU A 558 -16.45 -10.35 -10.59
N ASP A 559 -17.68 -9.89 -10.77
CA ASP A 559 -18.59 -10.29 -11.83
C ASP A 559 -18.15 -9.76 -13.21
N SER A 560 -17.81 -8.48 -13.27
CA SER A 560 -17.23 -7.86 -14.46
C SER A 560 -15.85 -8.42 -14.80
N ASP A 561 -15.03 -8.75 -13.80
CA ASP A 561 -13.73 -9.40 -13.99
C ASP A 561 -13.89 -10.79 -14.63
N LEU A 562 -14.84 -11.59 -14.14
CA LEU A 562 -15.18 -12.89 -14.74
C LEU A 562 -15.64 -12.73 -16.19
N CYS A 563 -16.52 -11.77 -16.47
CA CYS A 563 -16.96 -11.47 -17.83
C CYS A 563 -15.77 -11.09 -18.72
N LEU A 564 -14.90 -10.18 -18.27
CA LEU A 564 -13.74 -9.73 -19.05
C LEU A 564 -12.70 -10.85 -19.28
N LYS A 565 -12.51 -11.77 -18.32
CA LYS A 565 -11.72 -12.99 -18.52
C LYS A 565 -12.27 -13.84 -19.67
N LEU A 566 -13.57 -14.11 -19.67
CA LEU A 566 -14.26 -14.91 -20.68
C LEU A 566 -14.30 -14.21 -22.04
N ARG A 567 -14.55 -12.90 -22.06
CA ARG A 567 -14.50 -12.09 -23.29
C ARG A 567 -13.12 -12.11 -23.92
N ARG A 568 -12.05 -12.01 -23.11
CA ARG A 568 -10.67 -12.18 -23.61
C ARG A 568 -10.42 -13.57 -24.18
N ALA A 569 -11.15 -14.59 -23.72
CA ALA A 569 -11.12 -15.95 -24.26
C ALA A 569 -12.08 -16.17 -25.47
N GLY A 570 -12.75 -15.12 -25.95
CA GLY A 570 -13.60 -15.16 -27.16
C GLY A 570 -15.09 -15.41 -26.91
N TYR A 571 -15.53 -15.42 -25.65
CA TYR A 571 -16.93 -15.62 -25.29
C TYR A 571 -17.73 -14.31 -25.24
N ARG A 572 -19.05 -14.43 -25.33
CA ARG A 572 -20.01 -13.31 -25.33
C ARG A 572 -20.98 -13.40 -24.15
N HIS A 573 -21.44 -12.26 -23.65
CA HIS A 573 -22.36 -12.21 -22.51
C HIS A 573 -23.72 -11.68 -22.96
N TYR A 574 -24.78 -12.31 -22.49
CA TYR A 574 -26.13 -12.02 -22.95
C TYR A 574 -27.06 -11.71 -21.78
N VAL A 575 -27.92 -10.72 -21.99
CA VAL A 575 -29.05 -10.42 -21.11
C VAL A 575 -30.33 -10.86 -21.80
N LEU A 576 -31.11 -11.68 -21.10
CA LEU A 576 -32.42 -12.17 -21.53
C LEU A 576 -33.48 -11.22 -20.96
N GLY A 577 -33.81 -10.18 -21.74
CA GLY A 577 -34.62 -9.05 -21.28
C GLY A 577 -36.10 -9.38 -21.07
N ASP A 578 -36.57 -10.51 -21.58
CA ASP A 578 -37.92 -11.04 -21.39
C ASP A 578 -38.04 -12.04 -20.22
N GLU A 579 -36.91 -12.48 -19.63
CA GLU A 579 -36.89 -13.21 -18.35
C GLU A 579 -36.71 -12.23 -17.20
N LYS A 580 -37.68 -12.18 -16.29
CA LYS A 580 -37.75 -11.19 -15.21
C LYS A 580 -37.56 -11.86 -13.84
N LEU A 581 -36.59 -11.36 -13.08
CA LEU A 581 -36.43 -11.69 -11.67
C LEU A 581 -36.44 -10.38 -10.85
N TYR A 582 -36.97 -10.45 -9.64
CA TYR A 582 -36.90 -9.38 -8.65
C TYR A 582 -35.64 -9.55 -7.82
N HIS A 583 -34.93 -8.45 -7.58
CA HIS A 583 -33.81 -8.41 -6.65
C HIS A 583 -34.13 -7.37 -5.58
N LEU A 584 -34.30 -7.84 -4.34
CA LEU A 584 -34.67 -6.99 -3.20
C LEU A 584 -33.47 -6.21 -2.61
N GLU A 585 -32.42 -6.02 -3.43
CA GLU A 585 -31.11 -5.42 -3.14
C GLU A 585 -31.22 -4.38 -2.02
N ARG A 586 -30.34 -4.48 -1.01
CA ARG A 586 -30.23 -3.62 0.21
C ARG A 586 -30.93 -4.13 1.47
N GLN A 587 -31.49 -5.33 1.47
CA GLN A 587 -32.03 -5.95 2.69
C GLN A 587 -31.07 -6.94 3.37
N SER A 588 -30.13 -7.55 2.64
CA SER A 588 -29.16 -8.53 3.17
C SER A 588 -27.96 -7.91 3.90
N GLN A 589 -27.70 -6.61 3.71
CA GLN A 589 -26.60 -5.89 4.37
C GLN A 589 -27.12 -4.65 5.09
N ASN A 590 -27.01 -4.62 6.43
CA ASN A 590 -27.41 -3.46 7.24
C ASN A 590 -26.73 -2.17 6.74
N LEU A 591 -27.51 -1.27 6.14
CA LEU A 591 -27.08 -0.02 5.51
C LEU A 591 -26.83 1.13 6.49
N PHE A 592 -27.01 0.91 7.79
CA PHE A 592 -27.12 1.99 8.77
C PHE A 592 -25.83 2.30 9.54
N VAL A 593 -24.74 1.57 9.32
CA VAL A 593 -23.46 1.82 10.03
C VAL A 593 -22.33 2.00 9.01
N ASN A 594 -21.95 3.26 8.81
CA ASN A 594 -20.80 3.76 8.04
C ASN A 594 -20.87 3.63 6.50
N GLN A 595 -21.46 4.63 5.82
CA GLN A 595 -21.48 4.74 4.35
C GLN A 595 -20.08 4.92 3.71
N ASP A 596 -19.09 5.40 4.48
CA ASP A 596 -17.78 5.80 3.97
C ASP A 596 -16.88 4.61 3.57
N TRP A 597 -16.85 3.53 4.36
CA TRP A 597 -15.94 2.40 4.06
C TRP A 597 -16.42 1.56 2.87
N LYS A 598 -17.73 1.36 2.68
CA LYS A 598 -18.26 0.61 1.53
C LYS A 598 -17.92 1.30 0.21
N PHE A 599 -18.11 2.61 0.16
CA PHE A 599 -17.73 3.39 -1.01
C PHE A 599 -16.23 3.30 -1.28
N LYS A 600 -15.39 3.30 -0.24
CA LYS A 600 -13.94 3.10 -0.38
C LYS A 600 -13.57 1.69 -0.87
N ILE A 601 -14.34 0.65 -0.54
CA ILE A 601 -14.18 -0.69 -1.13
C ILE A 601 -14.43 -0.64 -2.63
N THR A 602 -15.57 -0.08 -3.04
CA THR A 602 -15.89 0.10 -4.46
C THR A 602 -14.78 0.82 -5.18
N LEU A 603 -14.22 1.89 -4.60
CA LEU A 603 -13.09 2.61 -5.19
C LEU A 603 -11.80 1.77 -5.26
N TYR A 604 -11.49 0.99 -4.22
CA TYR A 604 -10.33 0.09 -4.25
C TYR A 604 -10.49 -1.02 -5.29
N ASN A 605 -11.65 -1.66 -5.35
CA ASN A 605 -11.95 -2.70 -6.32
C ASN A 605 -11.98 -2.12 -7.74
N ALA A 606 -12.56 -0.94 -7.95
CA ALA A 606 -12.49 -0.20 -9.22
C ALA A 606 -11.05 0.13 -9.62
N TRP A 607 -10.20 0.52 -8.66
CA TRP A 607 -8.78 0.75 -8.92
C TRP A 607 -8.08 -0.53 -9.39
N GLN A 608 -8.22 -1.64 -8.67
CA GLN A 608 -7.67 -2.93 -9.08
C GLN A 608 -8.19 -3.37 -10.46
N HIS A 609 -9.50 -3.25 -10.68
CA HIS A 609 -10.17 -3.58 -11.94
C HIS A 609 -9.64 -2.73 -13.10
N THR A 610 -9.48 -1.42 -12.88
CA THR A 610 -8.89 -0.49 -13.85
C THR A 610 -7.44 -0.85 -14.19
N GLN A 611 -6.62 -1.19 -13.20
CA GLN A 611 -5.23 -1.61 -13.44
C GLN A 611 -5.17 -2.89 -14.30
N ARG A 612 -6.11 -3.82 -14.07
CA ARG A 612 -6.13 -5.13 -14.72
C ARG A 612 -6.71 -5.07 -16.13
N TRP A 613 -7.83 -4.37 -16.30
CA TRP A 613 -8.64 -4.44 -17.52
C TRP A 613 -8.74 -3.13 -18.29
N GLY A 614 -8.19 -2.02 -17.78
CA GLY A 614 -8.40 -0.70 -18.36
C GLY A 614 -8.08 -0.60 -19.85
N ARG A 615 -7.07 -1.33 -20.33
CA ARG A 615 -6.73 -1.40 -21.77
C ARG A 615 -7.79 -2.16 -22.59
N LEU A 616 -8.31 -3.26 -22.07
CA LEU A 616 -9.35 -4.04 -22.74
C LEU A 616 -10.66 -3.26 -22.75
N ILE A 617 -11.03 -2.64 -21.63
CA ILE A 617 -12.23 -1.80 -21.52
C ILE A 617 -12.16 -0.63 -22.51
N GLU A 618 -11.00 0.03 -22.61
CA GLU A 618 -10.80 1.11 -23.58
C GLU A 618 -11.02 0.66 -25.03
N GLN A 619 -10.66 -0.58 -25.38
CA GLN A 619 -10.94 -1.16 -26.70
C GLN A 619 -12.42 -1.54 -26.90
N LEU A 620 -13.15 -1.81 -25.83
CA LEU A 620 -14.57 -2.19 -25.87
C LEU A 620 -15.50 -0.97 -25.98
N VAL A 621 -15.05 0.17 -25.45
CA VAL A 621 -15.83 1.42 -25.42
C VAL A 621 -15.44 2.38 -26.57
N ALA A 622 -14.27 2.20 -27.18
CA ALA A 622 -13.85 2.90 -28.40
C ALA A 622 -14.60 2.39 -29.63
#